data_AF-A0A7G1I5J3-F1
#
_entry.id   AF-A0A7G1I5J3-F1
#
_cell.length_a   1.000
_cell.length_b   1.000
_cell.length_c   1.000
_cell.angle_alpha   90.00
_cell.angle_beta   90.00
_cell.angle_gamma   90.00
#
_symmetry.space_group_name_H-M   'P 1'
#
loop_
_entity.id
_entity.type
_entity.pdbx_description
1 polymer ?
#
loop_
_entity_poly.entity_id
_entity_poly.type
_entity_poly.pdbx_seq_one_letter_code
_entity_poly.pdbx_strand_id
1 'polypeptide(L)'
;MSGNGGAGGNGGNAGLIGDGGNGGNGGGGYISGGNGGNGGNASMIGNGGNGGNGGTGHWTGTGGAGGSGGKLVGQPGFAGARARATTNSVDQ
;
A
#
# COMPACT_ATOMS: atom_id res chain seq x y z
N MET A 1 -19.28 -13.30 14.44
CA MET A 1 -18.81 -12.26 13.50
C MET A 1 -17.61 -12.82 12.76
N SER A 2 -17.62 -12.83 11.43
CA SER A 2 -16.51 -13.31 10.60
C SER A 2 -16.31 -12.28 9.48
N GLY A 3 -15.06 -11.95 9.18
CA GLY A 3 -14.74 -11.07 8.07
C GLY A 3 -13.30 -10.59 8.13
N ASN A 4 -12.52 -11.04 7.15
CA ASN A 4 -11.22 -10.46 6.86
C ASN A 4 -11.44 -9.28 5.92
N GLY A 5 -10.67 -8.21 6.09
CA GLY A 5 -10.65 -7.10 5.18
C GLY A 5 -10.07 -7.50 3.83
N GLY A 6 -10.63 -6.97 2.74
CA GLY A 6 -10.12 -7.21 1.40
C GLY A 6 -8.74 -6.55 1.18
N ALA A 7 -7.86 -7.21 0.43
CA ALA A 7 -6.59 -6.60 0.04
C ALA A 7 -6.82 -5.39 -0.89
N GLY A 8 -5.96 -4.38 -0.77
CA GLY A 8 -5.93 -3.25 -1.68
C GLY A 8 -5.37 -3.65 -3.04
N GLY A 9 -5.90 -3.03 -4.11
CA GLY A 9 -5.42 -3.26 -5.47
C GLY A 9 -4.02 -2.66 -5.69
N ASN A 10 -3.18 -3.34 -6.47
CA ASN A 10 -1.89 -2.77 -6.87
C ASN A 10 -2.09 -1.57 -7.81
N GLY A 11 -1.20 -0.59 -7.72
CA GLY A 11 -1.13 0.52 -8.63
C GLY A 11 -0.63 0.10 -10.02
N GLY A 12 -1.10 0.79 -11.05
CA GLY A 12 -0.68 0.54 -12.43
C GLY A 12 0.73 1.05 -12.72
N ASN A 13 1.49 0.30 -13.53
CA ASN A 13 2.79 0.79 -14.02
C ASN A 13 2.59 1.83 -15.12
N ALA A 14 3.44 2.85 -15.16
CA ALA A 14 3.43 3.83 -16.23
C ALA A 14 4.07 3.30 -17.53
N GLY A 15 3.76 3.98 -18.64
CA GLY A 15 4.50 3.85 -19.89
C GLY A 15 5.88 4.54 -19.83
N LEU A 16 6.49 4.82 -20.99
CA LEU A 16 7.81 5.46 -21.09
C LEU A 16 7.92 6.75 -20.26
N ILE A 17 6.89 7.58 -20.33
CA ILE A 17 6.73 8.81 -19.54
C ILE A 17 5.45 8.68 -18.72
N GLY A 18 5.55 8.92 -17.42
CA GLY A 18 4.43 8.94 -16.50
C GLY A 18 4.80 8.38 -15.12
N ASP A 19 4.03 8.78 -14.12
CA ASP A 19 4.16 8.28 -12.77
C ASP A 19 3.43 6.95 -12.60
N GLY A 20 4.00 6.05 -11.80
CA GLY A 20 3.31 4.85 -11.38
C GLY A 20 2.08 5.19 -10.52
N GLY A 21 1.01 4.42 -10.68
CA GLY A 21 -0.21 4.59 -9.89
C GLY A 21 0.00 4.18 -8.43
N ASN A 22 -0.69 4.83 -7.50
CA ASN A 22 -0.65 4.43 -6.09
C ASN A 22 -1.38 3.09 -5.89
N GLY A 23 -0.88 2.28 -4.95
CA GLY A 23 -1.58 1.11 -4.45
C GLY A 23 -2.78 1.51 -3.60
N GLY A 24 -3.86 0.73 -3.70
CA GLY A 24 -5.06 0.89 -2.89
C GLY A 24 -4.84 0.45 -1.44
N ASN A 25 -5.53 1.08 -0.50
CA ASN A 25 -5.50 0.64 0.90
C ASN A 25 -6.20 -0.70 1.07
N GLY A 26 -5.72 -1.51 2.02
CA GLY A 26 -6.43 -2.69 2.48
C GLY A 26 -7.69 -2.30 3.25
N GLY A 27 -8.76 -3.07 3.07
CA GLY A 27 -10.01 -2.90 3.80
C GLY A 27 -9.89 -3.30 5.27
N GLY A 28 -10.70 -2.70 6.13
CA GLY A 28 -10.84 -3.15 7.51
C GLY A 28 -11.59 -4.49 7.62
N GLY A 29 -11.25 -5.30 8.62
CA GLY A 29 -11.98 -6.53 8.94
C GLY A 29 -12.05 -6.77 10.44
N TYR A 30 -13.07 -7.53 10.86
CA TYR A 30 -13.27 -7.84 12.29
C TYR A 30 -12.14 -8.71 12.85
N ILE A 31 -11.69 -9.70 12.08
CA ILE A 31 -10.62 -10.63 12.50
C ILE A 31 -9.26 -10.13 12.03
N SER A 32 -9.13 -9.87 10.74
CA SER A 32 -7.90 -9.31 10.17
C SER A 32 -8.21 -8.20 9.18
N GLY A 33 -7.36 -7.19 9.15
CA GLY A 33 -7.37 -6.19 8.10
C GLY A 33 -6.68 -6.72 6.84
N GLY A 34 -7.11 -6.22 5.68
CA GLY A 34 -6.49 -6.55 4.40
C GLY A 34 -5.15 -5.84 4.24
N ASN A 35 -4.22 -6.44 3.49
CA ASN A 35 -2.97 -5.76 3.14
C ASN A 35 -3.22 -4.63 2.15
N GLY A 36 -2.42 -3.56 2.21
CA GLY A 36 -2.39 -2.54 1.18
C GLY A 36 -1.75 -3.07 -0.10
N GLY A 37 -2.20 -2.56 -1.24
CA GLY A 37 -1.62 -2.88 -2.55
C GLY A 37 -0.28 -2.17 -2.75
N ASN A 38 0.59 -2.76 -3.56
CA ASN A 38 1.85 -2.11 -3.92
C ASN A 38 1.62 -0.94 -4.88
N GLY A 39 2.45 0.09 -4.82
CA GLY A 39 2.50 1.14 -5.82
C GLY A 39 3.06 0.62 -7.14
N GLY A 40 2.60 1.21 -8.24
CA GLY A 40 3.09 0.94 -9.59
C GLY A 40 4.43 1.62 -9.85
N ASN A 41 5.22 1.04 -10.76
CA ASN A 41 6.51 1.59 -11.16
C ASN A 41 6.35 2.62 -12.29
N ALA A 42 7.24 3.61 -12.29
CA ALA A 42 7.52 4.39 -13.50
C ALA A 42 8.57 3.67 -14.39
N SER A 43 8.62 4.04 -15.67
CA SER A 43 9.57 3.47 -16.64
C SER A 43 10.84 4.31 -16.78
N MET A 44 10.84 5.34 -17.63
CA MET A 44 12.03 6.16 -17.89
C MET A 44 11.96 7.51 -17.19
N ILE A 45 10.84 8.22 -17.35
CA ILE A 45 10.59 9.52 -16.73
C ILE A 45 9.29 9.44 -15.94
N GLY A 46 9.38 9.68 -14.63
CA GLY A 46 8.24 9.71 -13.71
C GLY A 46 8.57 9.09 -12.36
N ASN A 47 7.80 9.40 -11.34
CA ASN A 47 7.93 8.86 -10.00
C ASN A 47 7.20 7.51 -9.87
N GLY A 48 7.68 6.65 -8.97
CA GLY A 48 6.93 5.47 -8.57
C GLY A 48 5.70 5.86 -7.75
N GLY A 49 4.64 5.07 -7.85
CA GLY A 49 3.45 5.24 -7.02
C GLY A 49 3.71 4.81 -5.59
N ASN A 50 3.01 5.42 -4.63
CA ASN A 50 3.08 5.01 -3.23
C ASN A 50 2.34 3.69 -3.02
N GLY A 51 2.79 2.88 -2.07
CA GLY A 51 2.04 1.72 -1.60
C GLY A 51 0.82 2.13 -0.78
N GLY A 52 -0.23 1.34 -0.84
CA GLY A 52 -1.43 1.53 -0.03
C GLY A 52 -1.21 1.12 1.42
N ASN A 53 -1.94 1.73 2.34
CA ASN A 53 -1.90 1.37 3.76
C ASN A 53 -2.57 0.03 4.02
N GLY A 54 -2.13 -0.68 5.05
CA GLY A 54 -2.83 -1.85 5.56
C GLY A 54 -4.15 -1.48 6.23
N GLY A 55 -5.14 -2.38 6.15
CA GLY A 55 -6.44 -2.24 6.80
C GLY A 55 -6.42 -2.60 8.28
N THR A 56 -7.36 -2.06 9.04
CA THR A 56 -7.51 -2.31 10.48
C THR A 56 -8.15 -3.67 10.76
N GLY A 57 -7.85 -4.24 11.92
CA GLY A 57 -8.46 -5.47 12.43
C GLY A 57 -7.74 -5.94 13.70
N HIS A 58 -8.22 -7.02 14.34
CA HIS A 58 -7.49 -7.65 15.45
C HIS A 58 -6.06 -7.98 15.04
N TRP A 59 -5.90 -8.56 13.85
CA TRP A 59 -4.63 -8.65 13.15
C TRP A 59 -4.59 -7.60 12.04
N THR A 60 -3.70 -6.62 12.16
CA THR A 60 -3.61 -5.52 11.20
C THR A 60 -3.00 -5.97 9.87
N GLY A 61 -3.56 -5.47 8.77
CA GLY A 61 -2.95 -5.63 7.45
C GLY A 61 -1.61 -4.90 7.35
N THR A 62 -0.71 -5.43 6.53
CA THR A 62 0.56 -4.76 6.20
C THR A 62 0.33 -3.68 5.15
N GLY A 63 1.10 -2.58 5.20
CA GLY A 63 1.16 -1.65 4.07
C GLY A 63 1.85 -2.28 2.86
N GLY A 64 1.48 -1.82 1.67
CA GLY A 64 2.11 -2.20 0.41
C GLY A 64 3.43 -1.46 0.19
N ALA A 65 4.32 -2.04 -0.63
CA ALA A 65 5.55 -1.38 -1.04
C ALA A 65 5.28 -0.21 -1.97
N GLY A 66 6.14 0.80 -1.95
CA GLY A 66 6.17 1.83 -3.00
C GLY A 66 6.75 1.28 -4.31
N GLY A 67 6.35 1.86 -5.43
CA GLY A 67 6.89 1.57 -6.74
C GLY A 67 8.24 2.27 -6.97
N SER A 68 9.01 1.75 -7.91
CA SER A 68 10.26 2.37 -8.36
C SER A 68 10.00 3.61 -9.21
N GLY A 69 10.86 4.61 -9.08
CA GLY A 69 10.93 5.76 -9.99
C GLY A 69 11.55 5.40 -11.34
N GLY A 70 11.41 6.34 -12.28
CA GLY A 70 11.94 6.24 -13.63
C GLY A 70 13.47 6.15 -13.65
N LYS A 71 14.01 5.41 -14.61
CA LYS A 71 15.46 5.14 -14.69
C LYS A 71 16.29 6.38 -15.01
N LEU A 72 15.73 7.34 -15.74
CA LEU A 72 16.42 8.59 -16.11
C LEU A 72 16.10 9.69 -15.11
N VAL A 73 14.82 9.89 -14.84
CA VAL A 73 14.32 10.89 -13.89
C VAL A 73 13.12 10.32 -13.16
N GLY A 74 13.17 10.32 -11.83
CA GLY A 74 12.06 9.86 -11.00
C GLY A 74 12.50 9.37 -9.63
N GLN A 75 11.67 9.65 -8.64
CA GLN A 75 11.85 9.15 -7.27
C GLN A 75 11.02 7.88 -7.05
N PRO A 76 11.48 6.96 -6.19
CA PRO A 76 10.65 5.86 -5.73
C PRO A 76 9.46 6.38 -4.90
N GLY A 77 8.34 5.68 -4.98
CA GLY A 77 7.20 5.90 -4.11
C GLY A 77 7.47 5.41 -2.69
N PHE A 78 6.73 5.96 -1.74
CA PHE A 78 6.80 5.57 -0.33
C PHE A 78 6.06 4.26 -0.09
N ALA A 79 6.53 3.49 0.89
CA ALA A 79 5.77 2.36 1.40
C ALA A 79 4.53 2.83 2.17
N GLY A 80 3.46 2.07 2.05
CA GLY A 80 2.24 2.27 2.82
C GLY A 80 2.47 1.97 4.30
N ALA A 81 1.75 2.69 5.16
CA ALA A 81 1.76 2.42 6.58
C ALA A 81 1.06 1.09 6.89
N ARG A 82 1.55 0.39 7.90
CA ARG A 82 0.77 -0.68 8.54
C ARG A 82 -0.40 -0.07 9.28
N ALA A 83 -1.53 -0.78 9.34
CA ALA A 83 -2.62 -0.33 10.19
C ALA A 83 -2.19 -0.41 11.67
N ARG A 84 -2.62 0.55 12.48
CA ARG A 84 -2.37 0.50 13.93
C ARG A 84 -3.38 -0.45 14.57
N ALA A 85 -2.91 -1.41 15.35
CA ALA A 85 -3.78 -2.27 16.13
C ALA A 85 -4.43 -1.41 17.21
N THR A 86 -5.75 -1.36 17.27
CA THR A 86 -6.52 -0.64 18.29
C THR A 86 -6.59 -1.39 19.61
N THR A 87 -5.63 -2.27 19.91
CA THR A 87 -5.55 -2.88 21.24
C THR A 87 -5.25 -1.74 22.22
N ASN A 88 -6.23 -1.41 23.06
CA ASN A 88 -6.11 -0.39 24.09
C ASN A 88 -4.78 -0.58 24.83
N SER A 89 -3.98 0.48 24.83
CA SER A 89 -2.71 0.57 25.54
C SER A 89 -2.87 0.16 27.00
N VAL A 90 -2.40 -1.04 27.34
CA VAL A 90 -1.90 -1.42 28.66
C VAL A 90 -0.67 -2.33 28.61
N ASP A 91 -0.37 -3.02 27.49
CA ASP A 91 0.80 -3.90 27.38
C ASP A 91 1.57 -3.74 26.06
N GLN A 92 2.11 -2.54 25.80
CA GLN A 92 3.22 -2.31 24.87
C GLN A 92 4.14 -1.23 25.44
#